data_AF-L8TSN2-F1
#
_entry.id   AF-L8TSN2-F1
#
_cell.length_a   1.000
_cell.length_b   1.000
_cell.length_c   1.000
_cell.angle_alpha   90.00
_cell.angle_beta   90.00
_cell.angle_gamma   90.00
#
_symmetry.space_group_name_H-M   'P 1'
#
loop_
_entity.id
_entity.type
_entity.pdbx_description
1 polymer ?
#
loop_
_entity_poly.entity_id
_entity_poly.type
_entity_poly.pdbx_seq_one_letter_code
_entity_poly.pdbx_strand_id
1 'polypeptide(L)'
;MKRRLAALSAVPLMLLLAGCGAVEEAATDAANDAASKVATAAADEVNRQICAVVQDGLVSVEDKQVLAGLVSAARTAGVPAEITTPLGEIAEAGDQVPQESVEALKDACPA
;
A
#
# COMPACT_ATOMS: atom_id res chain seq x y z
N MET A 1 1.54 62.88 6.33
CA MET A 1 0.67 62.97 7.53
C MET A 1 -0.40 61.89 7.46
N LYS A 2 -0.71 61.27 8.63
CA LYS A 2 -1.89 60.42 8.96
C LYS A 2 -1.84 58.99 8.36
N ARG A 3 -1.23 58.00 9.03
CA ARG A 3 -1.68 57.22 10.22
C ARG A 3 -3.02 56.52 9.99
N ARG A 4 -3.03 55.21 10.35
CA ARG A 4 -4.08 54.35 10.93
C ARG A 4 -4.19 53.05 10.11
N LEU A 5 -4.15 51.83 10.63
CA LEU A 5 -4.07 51.28 11.97
C LEU A 5 -3.55 49.84 11.83
N ALA A 6 -2.77 49.40 12.81
CA ALA A 6 -2.42 48.00 13.00
C ALA A 6 -3.68 47.15 13.21
N ALA A 7 -3.78 46.06 12.48
CA ALA A 7 -4.58 44.88 12.82
C ALA A 7 -3.80 43.68 12.26
N LEU A 8 -2.89 43.07 13.02
CA LEU A 8 -3.23 41.91 13.87
C LEU A 8 -4.09 40.91 13.10
N SER A 9 -3.46 40.10 12.26
CA SER A 9 -3.83 38.68 12.19
C SER A 9 -2.53 37.89 12.20
N ALA A 10 -2.27 37.28 13.36
CA ALA A 10 -1.18 36.36 13.58
C ALA A 10 -1.36 35.20 12.61
N VAL A 11 -0.34 34.95 11.78
CA VAL A 11 -0.18 33.69 11.07
C VAL A 11 0.02 32.63 12.15
N PRO A 12 -0.86 31.63 12.34
CA PRO A 12 -0.55 30.54 13.25
C PRO A 12 0.43 29.63 12.51
N LEU A 13 1.71 30.01 12.56
CA LEU A 13 2.85 29.17 12.17
C LEU A 13 3.10 28.12 13.27
N MET A 14 2.06 27.37 13.63
CA MET A 14 2.03 26.45 14.79
C MET A 14 1.32 25.11 14.48
N LEU A 15 1.10 24.77 13.20
CA LEU A 15 0.49 23.49 12.79
C LEU A 15 1.50 22.47 12.24
N LEU A 16 2.80 22.68 12.42
CA LEU A 16 3.85 21.78 11.89
C LEU A 16 4.63 21.00 12.97
N LEU A 17 4.21 21.04 14.24
CA LEU A 17 4.93 20.37 15.35
C LEU A 17 4.07 19.58 16.37
N ALA A 18 2.82 19.23 16.06
CA ALA A 18 2.12 18.12 16.72
C ALA A 18 2.12 16.95 15.70
N GLY A 19 2.89 15.88 15.86
CA GLY A 19 3.07 15.11 17.09
C GLY A 19 1.91 14.12 17.18
N CYS A 20 2.20 12.84 16.93
CA CYS A 20 1.27 11.73 16.99
C CYS A 20 0.60 11.67 18.38
N GLY A 21 -0.68 12.04 18.49
CA GLY A 21 -1.46 11.91 19.73
C GLY A 21 -2.60 12.91 19.87
N ALA A 22 -3.82 12.39 20.05
CA ALA A 22 -5.07 13.07 20.39
C ALA A 22 -5.88 13.74 19.24
N VAL A 23 -6.57 12.90 18.48
CA VAL A 23 -7.97 13.16 18.05
C VAL A 23 -8.77 11.86 18.24
N GLU A 24 -8.84 11.39 19.49
CA GLU A 24 -9.73 10.30 19.87
C GLU A 24 -11.14 10.90 20.03
N GLU A 25 -12.13 10.27 19.38
CA GLU A 25 -13.57 10.48 19.57
C GLU A 25 -14.23 11.73 18.94
N ALA A 26 -14.22 11.85 17.59
CA ALA A 26 -15.34 12.47 16.85
C ALA A 26 -15.41 12.18 15.32
N ALA A 27 -14.50 11.40 14.74
CA ALA A 27 -14.38 11.27 13.27
C ALA A 27 -14.32 9.82 12.75
N THR A 28 -14.87 8.85 13.49
CA THR A 28 -14.61 7.42 13.22
C THR A 28 -15.37 6.83 12.02
N ASP A 29 -16.53 7.36 11.63
CA ASP A 29 -17.30 6.76 10.51
C ASP A 29 -16.94 7.33 9.12
N ALA A 30 -16.65 8.63 8.99
CA ALA A 30 -16.29 9.22 7.69
C ALA A 30 -14.80 8.98 7.32
N ALA A 31 -13.93 8.82 8.30
CA ALA A 31 -12.53 8.50 8.07
C ALA A 31 -12.34 7.04 7.62
N ASN A 32 -13.17 6.10 8.08
CA ASN A 32 -13.07 4.70 7.68
C ASN A 32 -13.40 4.49 6.19
N ASP A 33 -14.36 5.22 5.61
CA ASP A 33 -14.69 5.11 4.18
C ASP A 33 -13.57 5.71 3.30
N ALA A 34 -13.00 6.85 3.71
CA ALA A 34 -11.87 7.46 3.02
C ALA A 34 -10.56 6.67 3.20
N ALA A 35 -10.27 6.18 4.40
CA ALA A 35 -9.12 5.33 4.68
C ALA A 35 -9.25 3.97 3.98
N SER A 36 -10.45 3.38 3.94
CA SER A 36 -10.69 2.13 3.20
C SER A 36 -10.56 2.34 1.70
N LYS A 37 -10.98 3.48 1.13
CA LYS A 37 -10.78 3.78 -0.29
C LYS A 37 -9.32 4.03 -0.65
N VAL A 38 -8.56 4.70 0.22
CA VAL A 38 -7.11 4.89 0.04
C VAL A 38 -6.36 3.56 0.22
N ALA A 39 -6.74 2.73 1.19
CA ALA A 39 -6.18 1.40 1.38
C ALA A 39 -6.50 0.47 0.21
N THR A 40 -7.74 0.51 -0.31
CA THR A 40 -8.15 -0.26 -1.50
C THR A 40 -7.38 0.20 -2.73
N ALA A 41 -7.24 1.52 -2.97
CA ALA A 41 -6.45 2.03 -4.08
C ALA A 41 -4.95 1.67 -3.98
N ALA A 42 -4.40 1.63 -2.77
CA ALA A 42 -3.04 1.16 -2.53
C ALA A 42 -2.91 -0.36 -2.78
N ALA A 43 -3.90 -1.15 -2.36
CA ALA A 43 -3.97 -2.58 -2.62
C ALA A 43 -4.07 -2.86 -4.13
N ASP A 44 -4.88 -2.11 -4.87
CA ASP A 44 -5.03 -2.21 -6.32
C ASP A 44 -3.72 -1.90 -7.05
N GLU A 45 -2.99 -0.86 -6.65
CA GLU A 45 -1.71 -0.51 -7.27
C GLU A 45 -0.63 -1.57 -6.97
N VAL A 46 -0.56 -2.07 -5.74
CA VAL A 46 0.35 -3.17 -5.38
C VAL A 46 -0.02 -4.43 -6.14
N ASN A 47 -1.30 -4.74 -6.25
CA ASN A 47 -1.81 -5.87 -7.04
C ASN A 47 -1.40 -5.74 -8.51
N ARG A 48 -1.58 -4.55 -9.11
CA ARG A 48 -1.19 -4.27 -10.49
C ARG A 48 0.30 -4.48 -10.73
N GLN A 49 1.15 -4.03 -9.81
CA GLN A 49 2.60 -4.25 -9.90
C GLN A 49 2.97 -5.73 -9.80
N ILE A 50 2.36 -6.48 -8.87
CA ILE A 50 2.55 -7.92 -8.75
C ILE A 50 2.14 -8.62 -10.05
N CYS A 51 0.94 -8.32 -10.55
CA CYS A 51 0.41 -8.96 -11.75
C CYS A 51 1.16 -8.61 -13.02
N ALA A 52 1.71 -7.39 -13.15
CA ALA A 52 2.57 -7.04 -14.27
C ALA A 52 3.82 -7.92 -14.33
N VAL A 53 4.53 -8.09 -13.20
CA VAL A 53 5.73 -8.93 -13.12
C VAL A 53 5.40 -10.41 -13.40
N VAL A 54 4.27 -10.87 -12.89
CA VAL A 54 3.80 -12.26 -13.07
C VAL A 54 3.42 -12.56 -14.53
N GLN A 55 2.75 -11.61 -15.21
CA GLN A 55 2.34 -11.75 -16.61
C GLN A 55 3.51 -11.63 -17.59
N ASP A 56 4.50 -10.78 -17.29
CA ASP A 56 5.73 -10.64 -18.10
C ASP A 56 6.63 -11.90 -18.03
N GLY A 57 6.27 -12.82 -17.13
CA GLY A 57 6.93 -14.10 -16.92
C GLY A 57 7.91 -13.97 -15.78
N LEU A 58 7.61 -14.65 -14.68
CA LEU A 58 8.52 -14.87 -13.55
C LEU A 58 9.70 -15.77 -13.96
N VAL A 59 10.60 -15.26 -14.81
CA VAL A 59 11.69 -16.04 -15.40
C VAL A 59 13.03 -15.80 -14.71
N SER A 60 13.25 -14.66 -14.04
CA SER A 60 14.52 -14.37 -13.39
C SER A 60 14.49 -14.58 -11.87
N VAL A 61 15.67 -14.79 -11.29
CA VAL A 61 15.88 -14.84 -9.84
C VAL A 61 15.56 -13.49 -9.19
N GLU A 62 15.85 -12.38 -9.89
CA GLU A 62 15.56 -11.03 -9.43
C GLU A 62 14.06 -10.79 -9.27
N ASP A 63 13.23 -11.22 -10.23
CA ASP A 63 11.76 -11.07 -10.14
C ASP A 63 11.18 -11.78 -8.93
N LYS A 64 11.69 -12.98 -8.63
CA LYS A 64 11.29 -13.77 -7.46
C LYS A 64 11.65 -13.08 -6.15
N GLN A 65 12.84 -12.47 -6.06
CA GLN A 65 13.23 -11.71 -4.88
C GLN A 65 12.42 -10.42 -4.70
N VAL A 66 12.09 -9.73 -5.79
CA VAL A 66 11.20 -8.56 -5.76
C VAL A 66 9.83 -8.98 -5.22
N LEU A 67 9.24 -10.06 -5.74
CA LEU A 67 7.98 -10.60 -5.24
C LEU A 67 8.06 -11.02 -3.77
N ALA A 68 9.16 -11.64 -3.35
CA ALA A 68 9.39 -12.02 -1.96
C ALA A 68 9.41 -10.81 -1.02
N GLY A 69 10.04 -9.71 -1.44
CA GLY A 69 10.06 -8.44 -0.71
C GLY A 69 8.68 -7.76 -0.62
N LEU A 70 7.79 -8.06 -1.57
CA LEU A 70 6.45 -7.47 -1.63
C LEU A 70 5.40 -8.20 -0.77
N VAL A 71 5.63 -9.44 -0.33
CA VAL A 71 4.65 -10.21 0.47
C VAL A 71 4.15 -9.43 1.69
N SER A 72 5.08 -8.88 2.46
CA SER A 72 4.75 -8.12 3.68
C SER A 72 4.01 -6.83 3.37
N ALA A 73 4.38 -6.15 2.27
CA ALA A 73 3.69 -4.95 1.81
C ALA A 73 2.28 -5.28 1.30
N ALA A 74 2.10 -6.35 0.54
CA ALA A 74 0.81 -6.80 0.01
C ALA A 74 -0.15 -7.21 1.12
N ARG A 75 0.31 -7.96 2.13
CA ARG A 75 -0.50 -8.29 3.32
C ARG A 75 -0.90 -7.05 4.10
N THR A 76 0.03 -6.10 4.27
CA THR A 76 -0.25 -4.84 4.98
C THR A 76 -1.21 -3.94 4.20
N ALA A 77 -1.14 -3.95 2.87
CA ALA A 77 -2.04 -3.22 1.99
C ALA A 77 -3.44 -3.83 1.90
N GLY A 78 -3.65 -5.04 2.43
CA GLY A 78 -4.94 -5.73 2.38
C GLY A 78 -5.21 -6.43 1.04
N VAL A 79 -4.16 -6.77 0.29
CA VAL A 79 -4.28 -7.58 -0.94
C VAL A 79 -4.90 -8.94 -0.56
N PRO A 80 -5.86 -9.45 -1.36
CA PRO A 80 -6.58 -10.69 -1.06
C PRO A 80 -5.65 -11.89 -0.85
N ALA A 81 -6.12 -12.84 -0.02
CA ALA A 81 -5.41 -14.07 0.30
C ALA A 81 -5.12 -14.93 -0.95
N GLU A 82 -5.96 -14.81 -1.97
CA GLU A 82 -5.86 -15.47 -3.27
C GLU A 82 -4.55 -15.12 -4.00
N ILE A 83 -4.01 -13.93 -3.73
CA ILE A 83 -2.74 -13.44 -4.30
C ILE A 83 -1.62 -13.57 -3.26
N THR A 84 -1.87 -13.19 -2.01
CA THR A 84 -0.81 -13.18 -0.98
C THR A 84 -0.39 -14.57 -0.49
N THR A 85 -1.22 -15.60 -0.69
CA THR A 85 -0.87 -17.01 -0.39
C THR A 85 0.16 -17.53 -1.40
N PRO A 86 -0.13 -17.61 -2.71
CA PRO A 86 0.85 -18.08 -3.68
C PRO A 86 2.08 -17.16 -3.76
N LEU A 87 1.93 -15.85 -3.55
CA LEU A 87 3.07 -14.93 -3.42
C LEU A 87 3.97 -15.28 -2.23
N GLY A 88 3.40 -15.71 -1.11
CA GLY A 88 4.13 -16.19 0.06
C GLY A 88 4.91 -17.47 -0.23
N GLU A 89 4.29 -18.43 -0.91
CA GLU A 89 4.95 -19.68 -1.31
C GLU A 89 6.13 -19.43 -2.25
N ILE A 90 5.99 -18.50 -3.20
CA ILE A 90 7.08 -18.04 -4.08
C ILE A 90 8.22 -17.44 -3.25
N ALA A 91 7.89 -16.63 -2.24
CA ALA A 91 8.87 -16.00 -1.36
C ALA A 91 9.64 -17.00 -0.49
N GLU A 92 8.95 -18.01 0.05
CA GLU A 92 9.56 -19.06 0.87
C GLU A 92 10.42 -20.02 0.05
N ALA A 93 10.02 -20.28 -1.20
CA ALA A 93 10.74 -21.16 -2.10
C ALA A 93 12.02 -20.53 -2.71
N GLY A 94 12.15 -19.20 -2.67
CA GLY A 94 13.34 -18.48 -3.12
C GLY A 94 13.66 -18.76 -4.59
N ASP A 95 14.79 -19.41 -4.89
CA ASP A 95 15.16 -19.78 -6.26
C ASP A 95 14.36 -20.98 -6.80
N GLN A 96 13.88 -21.83 -5.90
CA GLN A 96 13.21 -23.10 -6.21
C GLN A 96 11.68 -22.97 -6.23
N VAL A 97 11.18 -21.85 -6.76
CA VAL A 97 9.75 -21.57 -6.86
C VAL A 97 9.02 -22.70 -7.59
N PRO A 98 8.02 -23.32 -6.95
CA PRO A 98 7.21 -24.35 -7.60
C PRO A 98 6.33 -23.71 -8.68
N GLN A 99 6.19 -24.39 -9.82
CA GLN A 99 5.37 -23.89 -10.93
C GLN A 99 3.90 -23.71 -10.52
N GLU A 100 3.40 -24.55 -9.63
CA GLU A 100 2.02 -24.49 -9.15
C GLU A 100 1.67 -23.17 -8.46
N SER A 101 2.57 -22.63 -7.63
CA SER A 101 2.35 -21.32 -6.98
C SER A 101 2.43 -20.17 -7.97
N VAL A 102 3.24 -20.29 -9.04
CA VAL A 102 3.31 -19.30 -10.12
C VAL A 102 2.04 -19.31 -10.96
N GLU A 103 1.52 -20.50 -11.28
CA GLU A 103 0.25 -20.65 -11.99
C GLU A 103 -0.93 -20.15 -11.15
N ALA A 104 -0.98 -20.49 -9.85
CA ALA A 104 -2.00 -19.98 -8.94
C ALA A 104 -1.96 -18.45 -8.82
N LEU A 105 -0.76 -17.86 -8.77
CA LEU A 105 -0.62 -16.39 -8.76
C LEU A 105 -1.05 -15.76 -10.09
N LYS A 106 -0.77 -16.41 -11.23
CA LYS A 106 -1.25 -15.99 -12.56
C LYS A 106 -2.77 -16.01 -12.65
N ASP A 107 -3.41 -17.06 -12.16
CA ASP A 107 -4.87 -17.22 -12.22
C ASP A 107 -5.58 -16.24 -11.29
N ALA A 108 -4.96 -15.88 -10.16
CA ALA A 108 -5.49 -14.89 -9.22
C ALA A 108 -5.33 -13.44 -9.71
N CYS A 109 -4.48 -13.21 -10.71
CA CYS A 109 -4.25 -11.89 -11.28
C CYS A 109 -5.34 -11.53 -12.31
N PRO A 110 -6.14 -10.47 -12.09
CA PRO A 110 -7.10 -10.02 -13.08
C PRO A 110 -6.36 -9.52 -14.34
N ALA A 111 -6.81 -9.97 -15.51
CA ALA A 111 -6.29 -9.55 -16.82
C ALA A 111 -6.53 -8.06 -17.10
#